data_AF-A0A965Q8X7-F1
#
_entry.id   AF-A0A965Q8X7-F1
#
_cell.length_a   1.000
_cell.length_b   1.000
_cell.length_c   1.000
_cell.angle_alpha   90.00
_cell.angle_beta   90.00
_cell.angle_gamma   90.00
#
_symmetry.space_group_name_H-M   'P 1'
#
loop_
_entity.id
_entity.type
_entity.pdbx_description
1 polymer ?
#
loop_
_entity_poly.entity_id
_entity_poly.type
_entity_poly.pdbx_seq_one_letter_code
_entity_poly.pdbx_strand_id
1 'polypeptide(L)'
;MPRSCQSCPNLDRPRLADVTLAEWARKGTYYVPTIDHNRFYAENAVLLGYTPEQVAGLDSFRLLNLETARRAVKAGVKIAMGSDAVYWMFGENTRELAWLVKAGMTPAQALASATTGGAELLGLSDKIGRIAPGYYADIVAVEGNPLNDIDVAINKVRWVMKGGAVVVDKRTPR
;
A
#
# COMPACT_ATOMS: atom_id res chain seq x y z
N MET A 1 40.52 4.19 -3.25
CA MET A 1 39.58 5.07 -3.99
C MET A 1 38.28 4.30 -4.20
N PRO A 2 37.20 4.61 -3.47
CA PRO A 2 35.92 3.97 -3.73
C PRO A 2 35.32 4.62 -4.99
N ARG A 3 34.96 3.80 -5.98
CA ARG A 3 34.22 4.27 -7.16
C ARG A 3 32.85 4.72 -6.67
N SER A 4 32.60 6.02 -6.71
CA SER A 4 31.26 6.59 -6.61
C SER A 4 30.37 5.91 -7.64
N CYS A 5 29.27 5.32 -7.20
CA CYS A 5 28.22 4.81 -8.08
C CYS A 5 27.55 6.02 -8.76
N GLN A 6 28.20 6.59 -9.77
CA GLN A 6 27.68 7.65 -10.62
C GLN A 6 26.72 7.02 -11.63
N SER A 7 25.49 6.78 -11.19
CA SER A 7 24.26 6.89 -11.98
C SER A 7 23.11 6.25 -11.22
N CYS A 8 22.30 7.07 -10.57
CA CYS A 8 20.88 6.73 -10.49
C CYS A 8 20.39 6.61 -11.95
N PRO A 9 19.80 5.49 -12.36
CA PRO A 9 19.27 5.37 -13.72
C PRO A 9 18.23 6.48 -13.95
N ASN A 10 18.36 7.17 -15.09
CA ASN A 10 17.56 8.31 -15.53
C ASN A 10 16.13 8.30 -14.96
N LEU A 11 15.87 9.25 -14.05
CA LEU A 11 14.55 9.52 -13.46
C LEU A 11 13.48 9.87 -14.51
N ASP A 12 13.90 10.21 -15.73
CA ASP A 12 13.01 10.64 -16.83
C ASP A 12 12.38 9.48 -17.60
N ARG A 13 12.80 8.23 -17.39
CA ARG A 13 12.14 7.07 -18.02
C ARG A 13 11.29 6.31 -17.01
N PRO A 14 10.02 6.01 -17.35
CA PRO A 14 9.22 5.12 -16.52
C PRO A 14 9.92 3.76 -16.36
N ARG A 15 10.09 3.31 -15.11
CA ARG A 15 10.72 2.01 -14.81
C ARG A 15 9.97 0.84 -15.45
N LEU A 16 8.64 0.93 -15.50
CA LEU A 16 7.78 -0.05 -16.18
C LEU A 16 7.20 0.55 -17.45
N ALA A 17 7.41 -0.12 -18.58
CA ALA A 17 6.87 0.29 -19.88
C ALA A 17 5.35 0.04 -19.96
N ASP A 18 4.61 0.85 -20.73
CA ASP A 18 3.14 0.72 -20.85
C ASP A 18 2.73 -0.64 -21.44
N VAL A 19 3.53 -1.18 -22.38
CA VAL A 19 3.35 -2.54 -22.93
C VAL A 19 3.34 -3.60 -21.83
N THR A 20 4.19 -3.46 -20.80
CA THR A 20 4.21 -4.39 -19.66
C THR A 20 2.94 -4.29 -18.83
N LEU A 21 2.48 -3.06 -18.56
CA LEU A 21 1.25 -2.82 -17.80
C LEU A 21 0.01 -3.34 -18.54
N ALA A 22 -0.04 -3.15 -19.85
CA ALA A 22 -1.09 -3.71 -20.70
C ALA A 22 -1.12 -5.25 -20.65
N GLU A 23 0.06 -5.89 -20.72
CA GLU A 23 0.15 -7.35 -20.59
C GLU A 23 -0.25 -7.85 -19.19
N TRP A 24 0.09 -7.11 -18.13
CA TRP A 24 -0.35 -7.45 -16.77
C TRP A 24 -1.87 -7.36 -16.63
N ALA A 25 -2.48 -6.30 -17.15
CA ALA A 25 -3.93 -6.16 -17.18
C ALA A 25 -4.58 -7.33 -17.95
N ARG A 26 -4.07 -7.63 -19.15
CA ARG A 26 -4.57 -8.74 -19.99
C ARG A 26 -4.48 -10.10 -19.30
N LYS A 27 -3.40 -10.35 -18.55
CA LYS A 27 -3.19 -11.61 -17.84
C LYS A 27 -3.83 -11.66 -16.45
N GLY A 28 -4.44 -10.56 -15.98
CA GLY A 28 -4.93 -10.46 -14.61
C GLY A 28 -3.82 -10.56 -13.56
N THR A 29 -2.60 -10.13 -13.91
CA THR A 29 -1.46 -10.09 -12.98
C THR A 29 -1.67 -9.01 -11.94
N TYR A 30 -1.39 -9.35 -10.68
CA TYR A 30 -1.43 -8.40 -9.58
C TYR A 30 -0.16 -7.55 -9.51
N TYR A 31 -0.35 -6.27 -9.24
CA TYR A 31 0.71 -5.34 -8.89
C TYR A 31 0.57 -4.88 -7.44
N VAL A 32 1.68 -4.90 -6.69
CA VAL A 32 1.78 -4.47 -5.29
C VAL A 32 2.77 -3.31 -5.22
N PRO A 33 2.32 -2.04 -5.13
CA PRO A 33 3.18 -0.87 -5.42
C PRO A 33 4.17 -0.46 -4.32
N THR A 34 3.84 -0.68 -3.05
CA THR A 34 4.68 -0.38 -1.87
C THR A 34 5.26 1.06 -1.88
N ILE A 35 4.44 2.05 -2.23
CA ILE A 35 4.86 3.44 -2.43
C ILE A 35 5.33 4.08 -1.11
N ASP A 36 4.65 3.78 0.01
CA ASP A 36 4.95 4.47 1.28
C ASP A 36 6.29 4.04 1.92
N HIS A 37 6.85 2.90 1.55
CA HIS A 37 8.01 2.29 2.21
C HIS A 37 9.20 3.26 2.38
N ASN A 38 9.57 3.96 1.31
CA ASN A 38 10.75 4.83 1.32
C ASN A 38 10.66 6.05 2.26
N ARG A 39 9.45 6.44 2.71
CA ARG A 39 9.31 7.50 3.71
C ARG A 39 10.01 7.13 5.00
N PHE A 40 9.91 5.87 5.41
CA PHE A 40 10.47 5.45 6.68
C PHE A 40 11.99 5.67 6.72
N TYR A 41 12.71 5.32 5.65
CA TYR A 41 14.15 5.58 5.57
C TYR A 41 14.47 7.07 5.53
N ALA A 42 13.68 7.87 4.81
CA ALA A 42 13.86 9.31 4.72
C ALA A 42 13.65 10.00 6.08
N GLU A 43 12.58 9.65 6.80
CA GLU A 43 12.24 10.19 8.12
C GLU A 43 13.23 9.74 9.21
N ASN A 44 13.85 8.56 9.04
CA ASN A 44 14.82 7.99 9.99
C ASN A 44 16.27 8.08 9.48
N ALA A 45 16.55 8.99 8.54
CA ALA A 45 17.83 9.05 7.84
C ALA A 45 19.05 9.14 8.77
N VAL A 46 18.97 9.96 9.83
CA VAL A 46 20.05 10.13 10.81
C VAL A 46 20.35 8.82 11.54
N LEU A 47 19.30 8.11 11.97
CA LEU A 47 19.44 6.84 12.68
C LEU A 47 20.05 5.75 11.79
N LEU A 48 19.70 5.76 10.50
CA LEU A 48 20.13 4.75 9.53
C LEU A 48 21.41 5.13 8.78
N GLY A 49 21.98 6.30 9.06
CA GLY A 49 23.22 6.78 8.45
C GLY A 49 23.09 7.21 6.98
N TYR A 50 21.90 7.62 6.54
CA TYR A 50 21.69 8.14 5.19
C TYR A 50 22.14 9.60 5.06
N THR A 51 22.80 9.90 3.94
CA THR A 51 23.15 11.27 3.55
C THR A 51 21.94 12.02 2.99
N PRO A 52 21.94 13.37 2.96
CA PRO A 52 20.87 14.14 2.31
C PRO A 52 20.64 13.77 0.84
N GLU A 53 21.69 13.43 0.10
CA GLU A 53 21.58 12.97 -1.30
C GLU A 53 20.82 11.64 -1.40
N GLN A 54 21.10 10.71 -0.49
CA GLN A 54 20.38 9.43 -0.45
C GLN A 54 18.92 9.62 -0.07
N VAL A 55 18.61 10.54 0.85
CA VAL A 55 17.23 10.91 1.21
C VAL A 55 16.50 11.47 -0.01
N ALA A 56 17.10 12.40 -0.74
CA ALA A 56 16.51 12.93 -1.97
C ALA A 56 16.23 11.82 -3.01
N GLY A 57 17.11 10.81 -3.10
CA GLY A 57 16.89 9.62 -3.92
C GLY A 57 15.71 8.76 -3.48
N LEU A 58 15.55 8.56 -2.17
CA LEU A 58 14.42 7.83 -1.58
C LEU A 58 13.09 8.54 -1.87
N ASP A 59 13.04 9.86 -1.70
CA ASP A 59 11.85 10.66 -2.01
C ASP A 59 11.51 10.65 -3.49
N SER A 60 12.52 10.79 -4.35
CA SER A 60 12.35 10.70 -5.81
C SER A 60 11.77 9.34 -6.23
N PHE A 61 12.19 8.27 -5.57
CA PHE A 61 11.66 6.93 -5.85
C PHE A 61 10.17 6.79 -5.47
N ARG A 62 9.71 7.44 -4.39
CA ARG A 62 8.27 7.46 -4.04
C ARG A 62 7.44 8.08 -5.16
N LEU A 63 7.91 9.19 -5.73
CA LEU A 63 7.22 9.88 -6.83
C LEU A 63 7.20 9.04 -8.10
N LEU A 64 8.30 8.35 -8.43
CA LEU A 64 8.35 7.41 -9.55
C LEU A 64 7.38 6.23 -9.37
N ASN A 65 7.30 5.66 -8.16
CA ASN A 65 6.39 4.56 -7.87
C ASN A 65 4.93 5.01 -7.90
N LEU A 66 4.63 6.22 -7.41
CA LEU A 66 3.31 6.81 -7.54
C LEU A 66 2.91 6.98 -9.02
N GLU A 67 3.81 7.47 -9.86
CA GLU A 67 3.52 7.62 -11.29
C GLU A 67 3.33 6.28 -11.99
N THR A 68 4.11 5.27 -11.61
CA THR A 68 3.94 3.90 -12.08
C THR A 68 2.59 3.33 -11.66
N ALA A 69 2.17 3.56 -10.41
CA ALA A 69 0.86 3.14 -9.91
C ALA A 69 -0.28 3.85 -10.64
N ARG A 70 -0.18 5.16 -10.94
CA ARG A 70 -1.16 5.87 -11.76
C ARG A 70 -1.36 5.25 -13.12
N ARG A 71 -0.25 4.91 -13.80
CA ARG A 71 -0.28 4.26 -15.10
C ARG A 71 -0.88 2.86 -15.01
N ALA A 72 -0.57 2.09 -13.97
CA ALA A 72 -1.15 0.78 -13.72
C ALA A 72 -2.67 0.84 -13.47
N VAL A 73 -3.13 1.78 -12.65
CA VAL A 73 -4.56 2.05 -12.39
C VAL A 73 -5.27 2.38 -13.70
N LYS A 74 -4.72 3.33 -14.49
CA LYS A 74 -5.27 3.73 -15.79
C LYS A 74 -5.32 2.57 -16.79
N ALA A 75 -4.35 1.67 -16.75
CA ALA A 75 -4.28 0.49 -17.61
C ALA A 75 -5.21 -0.66 -17.17
N GLY A 76 -5.88 -0.54 -16.01
CA GLY A 76 -6.76 -1.59 -15.49
C GLY A 76 -6.03 -2.80 -14.90
N VAL A 77 -4.78 -2.61 -14.46
CA VAL A 77 -4.02 -3.65 -13.76
C VAL A 77 -4.69 -3.96 -12.42
N LYS A 78 -4.74 -5.24 -12.04
CA LYS A 78 -5.22 -5.62 -10.70
C LYS A 78 -4.22 -5.16 -9.65
N ILE A 79 -4.69 -4.48 -8.61
CA ILE A 79 -3.83 -3.97 -7.54
C ILE A 79 -4.24 -4.61 -6.20
N ALA A 80 -3.23 -5.08 -5.46
CA ALA A 80 -3.36 -5.45 -4.06
C ALA A 80 -2.49 -4.52 -3.21
N MET A 81 -2.98 -4.17 -2.02
CA MET A 81 -2.23 -3.32 -1.09
C MET A 81 -1.09 -4.11 -0.45
N GLY A 82 0.10 -3.50 -0.42
CA GLY A 82 1.26 -4.01 0.32
C GLY A 82 2.15 -2.85 0.73
N SER A 83 2.71 -2.91 1.93
CA SER A 83 3.46 -1.80 2.54
C SER A 83 4.98 -1.94 2.45
N ASP A 84 5.48 -3.16 2.18
CA ASP A 84 6.88 -3.52 2.40
C ASP A 84 7.37 -3.12 3.80
N ALA A 85 6.53 -3.30 4.83
CA ALA A 85 6.90 -2.85 6.17
C ALA A 85 8.12 -3.59 6.72
N VAL A 86 9.12 -2.82 7.11
CA VAL A 86 10.39 -3.28 7.70
C VAL A 86 10.66 -2.54 9.01
N TYR A 87 11.60 -3.05 9.82
CA TYR A 87 12.03 -2.43 11.07
C TYR A 87 10.85 -2.06 11.99
N TRP A 88 10.61 -0.76 12.20
CA TRP A 88 9.58 -0.23 13.10
C TRP A 88 8.33 0.29 12.36
N MET A 89 8.19 -0.01 11.06
CA MET A 89 7.01 0.37 10.27
C MET A 89 5.74 -0.42 10.65
N PHE A 90 5.84 -1.46 11.49
CA PHE A 90 4.68 -2.28 11.87
C PHE A 90 3.62 -1.42 12.57
N GLY A 91 2.46 -1.31 11.93
CA GLY A 91 1.36 -0.44 12.38
C GLY A 91 1.12 0.75 11.44
N GLU A 92 2.05 1.06 10.55
CA GLU A 92 1.92 2.12 9.55
C GLU A 92 1.48 1.61 8.17
N ASN A 93 1.25 0.29 8.05
CA ASN A 93 1.00 -0.42 6.78
C ASN A 93 -0.09 0.21 5.91
N THR A 94 -1.19 0.63 6.53
CA THR A 94 -2.37 1.14 5.82
C THR A 94 -2.18 2.52 5.24
N ARG A 95 -1.06 3.22 5.53
CA ARG A 95 -0.67 4.46 4.84
C ARG A 95 -0.66 4.32 3.33
N GLU A 96 -0.38 3.12 2.82
CA GLU A 96 -0.43 2.80 1.39
C GLU A 96 -1.80 3.09 0.76
N LEU A 97 -2.91 2.97 1.51
CA LEU A 97 -4.26 3.25 0.99
C LEU A 97 -4.40 4.69 0.50
N ALA A 98 -3.83 5.66 1.21
CA ALA A 98 -3.83 7.05 0.79
C ALA A 98 -3.00 7.25 -0.49
N TRP A 99 -1.92 6.51 -0.68
CA TRP A 99 -1.13 6.54 -1.91
C TRP A 99 -1.86 5.95 -3.10
N LEU A 100 -2.62 4.87 -2.90
CA LEU A 100 -3.47 4.28 -3.93
C LEU A 100 -4.59 5.25 -4.38
N VAL A 101 -5.18 6.00 -3.45
CA VAL A 101 -6.12 7.07 -3.80
C VAL A 101 -5.42 8.20 -4.58
N LYS A 102 -4.22 8.64 -4.15
CA LYS A 102 -3.40 9.61 -4.91
C LYS A 102 -2.98 9.09 -6.29
N ALA A 103 -2.93 7.78 -6.48
CA ALA A 103 -2.68 7.12 -7.75
C ALA A 103 -3.92 7.04 -8.66
N GLY A 104 -5.07 7.54 -8.21
CA GLY A 104 -6.29 7.63 -9.01
C GLY A 104 -7.33 6.54 -8.74
N MET A 105 -7.13 5.70 -7.72
CA MET A 105 -8.19 4.80 -7.26
C MET A 105 -9.23 5.57 -6.43
N THR A 106 -10.49 5.16 -6.49
CA THR A 106 -11.49 5.61 -5.52
C THR A 106 -11.19 5.02 -4.13
N PRO A 107 -11.67 5.61 -3.03
CA PRO A 107 -11.51 5.02 -1.70
C PRO A 107 -12.05 3.58 -1.61
N ALA A 108 -13.17 3.30 -2.29
CA ALA A 108 -13.72 1.95 -2.40
C ALA A 108 -12.76 0.96 -3.08
N GLN A 109 -12.13 1.37 -4.19
CA GLN A 109 -11.13 0.55 -4.88
C GLN A 109 -9.88 0.34 -4.01
N ALA A 110 -9.41 1.37 -3.31
CA ALA A 110 -8.27 1.27 -2.41
C ALA A 110 -8.56 0.27 -1.27
N LEU A 111 -9.73 0.35 -0.63
CA LEU A 111 -10.15 -0.65 0.38
C LEU A 111 -10.28 -2.06 -0.22
N ALA A 112 -10.80 -2.19 -1.44
CA ALA A 112 -10.88 -3.47 -2.13
C ALA A 112 -9.49 -4.09 -2.33
N SER A 113 -8.48 -3.29 -2.68
CA SER A 113 -7.09 -3.77 -2.82
C SER A 113 -6.50 -4.37 -1.54
N ALA A 114 -6.96 -3.92 -0.36
CA ALA A 114 -6.56 -4.44 0.95
C ALA A 114 -7.50 -5.52 1.51
N THR A 115 -8.59 -5.84 0.80
CA THR A 115 -9.60 -6.83 1.25
C THR A 115 -9.81 -7.90 0.18
N THR A 116 -10.79 -7.74 -0.70
CA THR A 116 -11.10 -8.71 -1.77
C THR A 116 -9.94 -8.93 -2.74
N GLY A 117 -9.21 -7.86 -3.11
CA GLY A 117 -8.05 -7.94 -3.99
C GLY A 117 -6.90 -8.72 -3.36
N GLY A 118 -6.64 -8.51 -2.07
CA GLY A 118 -5.66 -9.29 -1.31
C GLY A 118 -6.07 -10.75 -1.14
N ALA A 119 -7.35 -11.01 -0.87
CA ALA A 119 -7.89 -12.37 -0.78
C ALA A 119 -7.72 -13.13 -2.10
N GLU A 120 -8.02 -12.49 -3.23
CA GLU A 120 -7.85 -13.07 -4.56
C GLU A 120 -6.39 -13.33 -4.89
N LEU A 121 -5.49 -12.39 -4.61
CA LEU A 121 -4.05 -12.59 -4.79
C LEU A 121 -3.51 -13.79 -3.99
N LEU A 122 -4.02 -14.01 -2.77
CA LEU A 122 -3.63 -15.14 -1.92
C LEU A 122 -4.33 -16.45 -2.26
N GLY A 123 -5.29 -16.47 -3.19
CA GLY A 123 -6.10 -17.65 -3.49
C GLY A 123 -7.07 -18.04 -2.37
N LEU A 124 -7.56 -17.06 -1.61
CA LEU A 124 -8.42 -17.23 -0.43
C LEU A 124 -9.76 -16.47 -0.56
N SER A 125 -10.20 -16.19 -1.78
CA SER A 125 -11.43 -15.43 -2.07
C SER A 125 -12.70 -16.06 -1.51
N ASP A 126 -12.68 -17.36 -1.19
CA ASP A 126 -13.78 -18.11 -0.59
C ASP A 126 -13.74 -18.11 0.95
N LYS A 127 -12.72 -17.50 1.56
CA LYS A 127 -12.48 -17.54 3.02
C LYS A 127 -12.37 -16.16 3.67
N ILE A 128 -11.74 -15.18 3.02
CA ILE A 128 -11.46 -13.85 3.59
C ILE A 128 -11.78 -12.71 2.62
N GLY A 129 -11.66 -11.47 3.11
CA GLY A 129 -11.80 -10.26 2.31
C GLY A 129 -13.23 -9.78 2.10
N ARG A 130 -14.24 -10.48 2.63
CA ARG A 130 -15.65 -10.10 2.59
C ARG A 130 -16.35 -10.41 3.92
N ILE A 131 -17.32 -9.58 4.28
CA ILE A 131 -18.26 -9.87 5.38
C ILE A 131 -19.47 -10.58 4.76
N ALA A 132 -19.47 -11.91 4.80
CA ALA A 132 -20.54 -12.74 4.26
C ALA A 132 -20.58 -14.11 4.98
N PRO A 133 -21.73 -14.82 4.96
CA PRO A 133 -21.81 -16.18 5.51
C PRO A 133 -20.75 -17.11 4.91
N GLY A 134 -20.10 -17.91 5.76
CA GLY A 134 -19.04 -18.86 5.36
C GLY A 134 -17.62 -18.28 5.34
N TYR A 135 -17.45 -16.97 5.48
CA TYR A 135 -16.13 -16.32 5.57
C TYR A 135 -15.66 -16.24 7.02
N TYR A 136 -14.34 -16.13 7.23
CA TYR A 136 -13.78 -15.87 8.55
C TYR A 136 -14.31 -14.54 9.11
N ALA A 137 -14.58 -14.53 10.42
CA ALA A 137 -14.98 -13.34 11.15
C ALA A 137 -13.75 -12.44 11.44
N ASP A 138 -13.18 -11.88 10.37
CA ASP A 138 -12.09 -10.92 10.38
C ASP A 138 -12.66 -9.54 10.03
N ILE A 139 -12.84 -8.69 11.05
CA ILE A 139 -13.59 -7.43 10.92
C ILE A 139 -12.77 -6.31 11.57
N VAL A 140 -12.64 -5.20 10.84
CA VAL A 140 -12.03 -3.96 11.33
C VAL A 140 -13.09 -2.88 11.33
N ALA A 141 -13.29 -2.21 12.47
CA ALA A 141 -14.18 -1.07 12.59
C ALA A 141 -13.38 0.22 12.79
N VAL A 142 -13.78 1.24 12.05
CA VAL A 142 -13.16 2.57 12.04
C VAL A 142 -14.18 3.64 12.40
N GLU A 143 -13.70 4.72 13.00
CA GLU A 143 -14.52 5.90 13.32
C GLU A 143 -14.50 6.87 12.13
N GLY A 144 -15.65 7.01 11.46
CA GLY A 144 -15.80 7.77 10.22
C GLY A 144 -16.16 6.87 9.03
N ASN A 145 -16.27 7.47 7.83
CA ASN A 145 -16.61 6.74 6.61
C ASN A 145 -15.40 6.65 5.67
N PRO A 146 -14.76 5.47 5.52
CA PRO A 146 -13.57 5.31 4.69
C PRO A 146 -13.84 5.40 3.19
N LEU A 147 -15.12 5.42 2.76
CA LEU A 147 -15.48 5.67 1.37
C LEU A 147 -15.46 7.16 1.00
N ASN A 148 -15.55 8.03 2.00
CA ASN A 148 -15.48 9.49 1.84
C ASN A 148 -14.08 10.02 2.18
N ASP A 149 -13.46 9.47 3.22
CA ASP A 149 -12.12 9.84 3.68
C ASP A 149 -11.33 8.58 4.01
N ILE A 150 -10.40 8.19 3.12
CA ILE A 150 -9.61 6.97 3.28
C ILE A 150 -8.71 7.00 4.52
N ASP A 151 -8.37 8.18 5.05
CA ASP A 151 -7.44 8.33 6.17
C ASP A 151 -8.04 7.82 7.49
N VAL A 152 -9.36 7.67 7.58
CA VAL A 152 -9.99 7.02 8.76
C VAL A 152 -9.64 5.54 8.85
N ALA A 153 -9.36 4.87 7.72
CA ALA A 153 -8.85 3.50 7.69
C ALA A 153 -7.40 3.39 8.19
N ILE A 154 -6.70 4.51 8.31
CA ILE A 154 -5.31 4.60 8.74
C ILE A 154 -5.25 5.00 10.21
N ASN A 155 -5.95 6.08 10.57
CA ASN A 155 -5.75 6.77 11.84
C ASN A 155 -6.87 6.54 12.85
N LYS A 156 -8.01 5.98 12.44
CA LYS A 156 -9.24 5.92 13.23
C LYS A 156 -9.76 4.50 13.44
N VAL A 157 -8.90 3.48 13.37
CA VAL A 157 -9.25 2.10 13.75
C VAL A 157 -9.55 2.03 15.24
N ARG A 158 -10.80 1.66 15.58
CA ARG A 158 -11.30 1.57 16.95
C ARG A 158 -11.42 0.15 17.46
N TRP A 159 -11.63 -0.82 16.57
CA TRP A 159 -11.90 -2.19 16.98
C TRP A 159 -11.48 -3.18 15.91
N VAL A 160 -10.94 -4.33 16.33
CA VAL A 160 -10.48 -5.39 15.45
C VAL A 160 -10.89 -6.74 16.01
N MET A 161 -11.51 -7.55 15.18
CA MET A 161 -11.76 -8.96 15.41
C MET A 161 -11.02 -9.79 14.37
N LYS A 162 -10.46 -10.90 14.84
CA LYS A 162 -9.77 -11.90 14.01
C LYS A 162 -10.26 -13.28 14.40
N GLY A 163 -10.73 -14.05 13.42
CA GLY A 163 -11.24 -15.41 13.62
C GLY A 163 -12.37 -15.48 14.65
N GLY A 164 -13.18 -14.42 14.76
CA GLY A 164 -14.27 -14.34 15.75
C GLY A 164 -13.86 -13.85 17.15
N ALA A 165 -12.57 -13.68 17.42
CA ALA A 165 -12.07 -13.13 18.69
C ALA A 165 -11.76 -11.63 18.57
N VAL A 166 -12.22 -10.83 19.53
CA VAL A 166 -11.85 -9.41 19.62
C VAL A 166 -10.42 -9.28 20.12
N VAL A 167 -9.56 -8.68 19.32
CA VAL A 167 -8.13 -8.51 19.64
C VAL A 167 -7.74 -7.05 19.90
N VAL A 168 -8.57 -6.11 19.46
CA VAL A 168 -8.45 -4.68 19.78
C VAL A 168 -9.82 -4.13 20.09
N ASP A 169 -9.97 -3.48 21.24
CA ASP A 169 -11.15 -2.68 21.56
C ASP A 169 -10.73 -1.34 22.18
N LYS A 170 -10.91 -0.26 21.42
CA LYS A 170 -10.67 1.12 21.85
C LYS A 170 -11.99 1.89 22.02
N ARG A 171 -13.14 1.22 22.03
CA ARG A 171 -14.45 1.87 22.22
C ARG A 171 -14.67 2.21 23.69
N THR A 172 -14.13 1.39 24.58
CA THR A 172 -14.10 1.64 26.02
C THR A 172 -12.87 2.47 26.36
N PRO A 173 -12.99 3.59 27.10
CA PRO A 173 -11.84 4.26 27.71
C PRO A 173 -11.10 3.25 28.59
N ARG A 174 -9.77 3.20 28.46
CA ARG A 174 -8.93 2.50 29.45
C ARG A 174 -8.85 3.32 30.73
#